data_AF-D2JTH3-F1
#
_entry.id   AF-D2JTH3-F1
#
_cell.length_a   1.000
_cell.length_b   1.000
_cell.length_c   1.000
_cell.angle_alpha   90.00
_cell.angle_beta   90.00
_cell.angle_gamma   90.00
#
_symmetry.space_group_name_H-M   'P 1'
#
loop_
_entity.id
_entity.type
_entity.pdbx_description
1 polymer ?
#
loop_
_entity_poly.entity_id
_entity_poly.type
_entity_poly.pdbx_seq_one_letter_code
_entity_poly.pdbx_strand_id
1 'polypeptide(L)'
;VVTGGINEIAPYKRPLSNMAPTIVMHHGKPILTVGAPGAISIIASVAQTLINVLVFGMDIQQAIDEPRIYSSHPNRIEWEPQFSQSTILALIARG
;
A
#
# COMPACT_ATOMS: atom_id res chain seq x y z
N VAL A 1 -13.96 -13.95 3.12
CA VAL A 1 -15.41 -13.69 3.09
C VAL A 1 -15.99 -14.35 4.32
N VAL A 2 -16.76 -13.62 5.13
CA VAL A 2 -17.41 -14.14 6.34
C VAL A 2 -18.91 -14.08 6.10
N THR A 3 -19.62 -15.19 6.30
CA THR A 3 -21.08 -15.27 6.20
C THR A 3 -21.71 -14.38 7.28
N GLY A 4 -22.68 -13.53 6.92
CA GLY A 4 -23.26 -12.52 7.80
C GLY A 4 -22.43 -11.23 7.93
N GLY A 5 -21.28 -11.14 7.24
CA GLY A 5 -20.41 -9.96 7.24
C GLY A 5 -20.67 -8.99 6.07
N ILE A 6 -20.12 -7.78 6.15
CA ILE A 6 -20.31 -6.73 5.13
C ILE A 6 -19.91 -7.17 3.70
N ASN A 7 -18.92 -8.06 3.57
CA ASN A 7 -18.44 -8.61 2.30
C ASN A 7 -18.88 -10.08 2.09
N GLU A 8 -20.02 -10.49 2.64
CA GLU A 8 -20.60 -11.81 2.36
C GLU A 8 -21.02 -11.97 0.90
N ILE A 9 -21.15 -13.22 0.46
CA ILE A 9 -21.59 -13.60 -0.89
C ILE A 9 -23.10 -13.35 -1.02
N ALA A 10 -23.51 -12.68 -2.08
CA ALA A 10 -24.91 -12.55 -2.46
C ALA A 10 -25.06 -12.47 -3.99
N PRO A 11 -26.19 -12.93 -4.56
CA PRO A 11 -26.46 -12.81 -5.99
C PRO A 11 -26.33 -11.36 -6.45
N TYR A 12 -25.64 -11.14 -7.58
CA TYR A 12 -25.39 -9.83 -8.19
C TYR A 12 -24.58 -8.82 -7.34
N LYS A 13 -24.13 -9.20 -6.13
CA LYS A 13 -23.27 -8.35 -5.30
C LYS A 13 -21.85 -8.34 -5.87
N ARG A 14 -21.25 -7.15 -5.95
CA ARG A 14 -19.84 -6.98 -6.33
C ARG A 14 -18.96 -7.23 -5.10
N PRO A 15 -17.92 -8.06 -5.19
CA PRO A 15 -17.02 -8.29 -4.07
C PRO A 15 -16.21 -7.04 -3.76
N LEU A 16 -15.81 -6.89 -2.49
CA LEU A 16 -14.83 -5.88 -2.09
C LEU A 16 -13.56 -6.00 -2.93
N SER A 17 -13.08 -4.86 -3.43
CA SER A 17 -11.80 -4.74 -4.12
C SER A 17 -10.90 -3.78 -3.38
N ASN A 18 -9.61 -4.10 -3.32
CA ASN A 18 -8.57 -3.24 -2.78
C ASN A 18 -7.86 -2.43 -3.88
N MET A 19 -8.35 -2.48 -5.13
CA MET A 19 -7.81 -1.66 -6.21
C MET A 19 -7.88 -0.17 -5.84
N ALA A 20 -6.73 0.51 -5.91
CA ALA A 20 -6.60 1.92 -5.60
C ALA A 20 -5.94 2.73 -6.73
N PRO A 21 -6.51 2.74 -7.96
CA PRO A 21 -6.01 3.60 -9.02
C PRO A 21 -6.19 5.07 -8.61
N THR A 22 -5.10 5.84 -8.63
CA THR A 22 -5.07 7.19 -8.05
C THR A 22 -4.48 8.20 -9.03
N ILE A 23 -5.10 9.38 -9.12
CA ILE A 23 -4.58 10.54 -9.86
C ILE A 23 -4.41 11.69 -8.86
N VAL A 24 -3.20 12.22 -8.75
CA VAL A 24 -2.88 13.37 -7.92
C VAL A 24 -3.05 14.65 -8.72
N MET A 25 -3.78 15.61 -8.15
CA MET A 25 -4.08 16.90 -8.77
C MET A 25 -3.38 18.02 -8.01
N HIS A 26 -2.78 18.97 -8.72
CA HIS A 26 -2.22 20.19 -8.17
C HIS A 26 -2.69 21.39 -8.99
N HIS A 27 -3.37 22.34 -8.32
CA HIS A 27 -4.04 23.48 -8.98
C HIS A 27 -4.92 23.07 -10.19
N GLY A 28 -5.72 22.01 -10.02
CA GLY A 28 -6.64 21.51 -11.05
C GLY A 28 -5.97 20.77 -12.21
N LYS A 29 -4.65 20.57 -12.18
CA LYS A 29 -3.90 19.81 -13.20
C LYS A 29 -3.43 18.47 -12.64
N PRO A 30 -3.54 17.36 -13.40
CA PRO A 30 -2.97 16.09 -12.98
C PRO A 30 -1.44 16.20 -13.00
N ILE A 31 -0.79 15.77 -11.91
CA ILE A 31 0.67 15.79 -11.78
C ILE A 31 1.29 14.40 -11.62
N LEU A 32 0.50 13.41 -11.19
CA LEU A 32 0.98 12.05 -10.98
C LEU A 32 -0.19 11.06 -11.07
N THR A 33 0.07 9.87 -11.63
CA THR A 33 -0.84 8.72 -11.55
C THR A 33 -0.12 7.58 -10.85
N VAL A 34 -0.82 6.87 -9.96
CA VAL A 34 -0.26 5.77 -9.18
C VAL A 34 -1.24 4.61 -9.13
N GLY A 35 -0.70 3.40 -9.29
CA GLY A 35 -1.40 2.15 -9.12
C GLY A 35 -0.41 1.03 -8.83
N ALA A 36 -0.90 -0.07 -8.28
CA ALA A 36 -0.08 -1.23 -7.99
C ALA A 36 -0.92 -2.52 -8.10
N PRO A 37 -0.31 -3.66 -8.50
CA PRO A 37 -0.85 -4.98 -8.21
C PRO A 37 -0.58 -5.37 -6.74
N GLY A 38 -1.11 -6.49 -6.26
CA GLY A 38 -0.78 -7.01 -4.92
C GLY A 38 -1.96 -7.39 -4.02
N ALA A 39 -3.16 -7.54 -4.56
CA ALA A 39 -4.37 -7.85 -3.80
C ALA A 39 -4.55 -6.89 -2.60
N ILE A 40 -4.36 -7.37 -1.37
CA ILE A 40 -4.55 -6.59 -0.15
C ILE A 40 -3.44 -5.55 0.10
N SER A 41 -2.25 -5.71 -0.49
CA SER A 41 -1.11 -4.79 -0.33
C SER A 41 -1.13 -3.60 -1.31
N ILE A 42 -2.10 -3.56 -2.25
CA ILE A 42 -2.25 -2.47 -3.23
C ILE A 42 -2.31 -1.11 -2.53
N ILE A 43 -3.13 -1.02 -1.49
CA ILE A 43 -3.35 0.23 -0.75
C ILE A 43 -2.03 0.72 -0.14
N ALA A 44 -1.28 -0.17 0.51
CA ALA A 44 0.00 0.18 1.13
C ALA A 44 1.05 0.57 0.09
N SER A 45 1.10 -0.12 -1.05
CA SER A 45 2.04 0.20 -2.13
C SER A 45 1.76 1.60 -2.70
N VAL A 46 0.50 1.89 -3.03
CA VAL A 46 0.10 3.21 -3.54
C VAL A 46 0.38 4.31 -2.51
N ALA A 47 0.04 4.08 -1.24
CA ALA A 47 0.29 5.05 -0.18
C ALA A 47 1.78 5.34 0.02
N GLN A 48 2.64 4.31 0.07
CA GLN A 48 4.09 4.47 0.22
C GLN A 48 4.70 5.23 -0.96
N THR A 49 4.34 4.89 -2.19
CA THR A 49 4.81 5.63 -3.37
C THR A 49 4.37 7.09 -3.34
N LEU A 50 3.13 7.39 -2.94
CA LEU A 50 2.66 8.77 -2.79
C LEU A 50 3.40 9.52 -1.69
N ILE A 51 3.65 8.90 -0.54
CA ILE A 51 4.42 9.51 0.56
C ILE A 51 5.86 9.80 0.09
N ASN A 52 6.49 8.86 -0.61
CA ASN A 52 7.85 9.00 -1.12
C ASN A 52 7.98 10.18 -2.09
N VAL A 53 7.04 10.35 -3.01
CA VAL A 53 7.06 11.48 -3.95
C VAL A 53 6.66 12.79 -3.27
N LEU A 54 5.52 12.81 -2.57
CA LEU A 54 4.90 14.06 -2.12
C LEU A 54 5.48 14.61 -0.81
N VAL A 55 5.96 13.73 0.06
CA VAL A 55 6.50 14.11 1.38
C VAL A 55 8.03 14.08 1.37
N PHE A 56 8.63 12.99 0.88
CA PHE A 56 10.09 12.86 0.84
C PHE A 56 10.73 13.47 -0.41
N GLY A 57 9.94 13.93 -1.38
CA GLY A 57 10.44 14.62 -2.58
C GLY A 57 11.27 13.72 -3.49
N MET A 58 11.09 12.40 -3.40
CA MET A 58 11.83 11.44 -4.24
C MET A 58 11.41 11.55 -5.70
N ASP A 59 12.35 11.25 -6.60
CA ASP A 59 12.02 10.98 -8.00
C ASP A 59 11.04 9.79 -8.09
N ILE A 60 10.19 9.75 -9.12
CA ILE A 60 9.16 8.72 -9.24
C ILE A 60 9.75 7.31 -9.32
N GLN A 61 10.86 7.11 -10.02
CA GLN A 61 11.46 5.79 -10.14
C GLN A 61 12.05 5.36 -8.79
N GLN A 62 12.72 6.28 -8.09
CA GLN A 62 13.23 6.05 -6.74
C GLN A 62 12.10 5.73 -5.75
N ALA A 63 10.98 6.46 -5.81
CA ALA A 63 9.82 6.25 -4.96
C ALA A 63 9.14 4.89 -5.19
N ILE A 64 9.21 4.36 -6.41
CA ILE A 64 8.72 3.03 -6.77
C ILE A 64 9.68 1.95 -6.29
N ASP A 65 10.99 2.17 -6.45
CA ASP A 65 12.04 1.20 -6.10
C ASP A 65 12.33 1.15 -4.59
N GLU A 66 11.88 2.16 -3.84
CA GLU A 66 12.03 2.20 -2.39
C GLU A 66 11.32 1.00 -1.74
N PRO A 67 12.00 0.26 -0.84
CA PRO A 67 11.46 -0.96 -0.26
C PRO A 67 10.16 -0.74 0.51
N ARG A 68 9.19 -1.64 0.33
CA ARG A 68 7.83 -1.50 0.91
C ARG A 68 7.58 -2.42 2.09
N ILE A 69 6.76 -1.94 3.02
CA ILE A 69 6.19 -2.73 4.13
C ILE A 69 4.67 -2.81 4.03
N TYR A 70 4.09 -3.87 4.55
CA TYR A 70 2.65 -4.08 4.59
C TYR A 70 2.25 -4.90 5.82
N SER A 71 1.12 -4.57 6.42
CA SER A 71 0.51 -5.39 7.47
C SER A 71 -1.00 -5.44 7.28
N SER A 72 -1.55 -6.65 7.21
CA SER A 72 -3.00 -6.88 7.21
C SER A 72 -3.57 -7.08 8.61
N HIS A 73 -2.72 -7.45 9.56
CA HIS A 73 -3.06 -7.79 10.94
C HIS A 73 -1.88 -7.41 11.83
N PRO A 74 -2.11 -6.92 13.07
CA PRO A 74 -1.04 -6.45 13.96
C PRO A 74 0.14 -7.41 14.12
N ASN A 75 -0.12 -8.72 14.12
CA ASN A 75 0.90 -9.76 14.33
C ASN A 75 1.52 -10.30 13.04
N ARG A 76 1.20 -9.73 11.87
CA ARG A 76 1.75 -10.15 10.58
C ARG A 76 2.17 -8.93 9.77
N ILE A 77 3.46 -8.72 9.70
CA ILE A 77 4.10 -7.69 8.88
C ILE A 77 4.88 -8.41 7.79
N GLU A 78 4.73 -7.91 6.56
CA GLU A 78 5.46 -8.31 5.37
C GLU A 78 6.31 -7.13 4.94
N TRP A 79 7.53 -7.39 4.48
CA TRP A 79 8.47 -6.38 4.01
C TRP A 79 9.29 -6.92 2.86
N GLU A 80 9.76 -6.03 1.99
CA GLU A 80 10.62 -6.41 0.87
C GLU A 80 12.06 -6.73 1.32
N PRO A 81 12.80 -7.60 0.60
CA PRO A 81 14.12 -8.07 1.02
C PRO A 81 15.20 -7.00 1.23
N GLN A 82 15.01 -5.82 0.63
CA GLN A 82 15.95 -4.70 0.67
C GLN A 82 15.96 -3.97 2.01
N PHE A 83 15.02 -4.23 2.92
CA PHE A 83 15.05 -3.66 4.27
C PHE A 83 16.27 -4.12 5.05
N SER A 84 16.91 -3.18 5.76
CA SER A 84 18.04 -3.52 6.61
C SER A 84 17.61 -4.41 7.78
N GLN A 85 18.43 -5.42 8.10
CA GLN A 85 18.16 -6.35 9.18
C GLN A 85 18.10 -5.64 10.55
N SER A 86 18.91 -4.60 10.75
CA SER A 86 18.90 -3.81 11.98
C SER A 86 17.58 -3.06 12.16
N THR A 87 17.00 -2.49 11.09
CA THR A 87 15.68 -1.85 11.13
C THR A 87 14.60 -2.85 11.49
N ILE A 88 14.60 -4.03 10.86
CA ILE A 88 13.60 -5.09 11.13
C ILE A 88 13.66 -5.52 12.60
N LEU A 89 14.86 -5.82 13.11
CA LEU A 89 15.04 -6.22 14.51
C LEU A 89 14.63 -5.12 15.49
N ALA A 90 14.93 -3.86 15.17
CA ALA A 90 14.52 -2.72 15.99
C ALA A 90 12.99 -2.53 16.03
N LEU A 91 12.29 -2.83 14.92
CA LEU A 91 10.82 -2.82 14.89
C LEU A 91 10.25 -3.97 15.70
N ILE A 92 10.76 -5.20 15.54
CA ILE A 92 10.32 -6.37 16.32
C ILE A 92 10.49 -6.13 17.83
N ALA A 93 11.58 -5.49 18.24
CA ALA A 93 11.83 -5.18 19.64
C ALA A 93 10.82 -4.18 20.25
N ARG A 94 10.04 -3.48 19.42
CA ARG A 94 9.00 -2.53 19.86
C ARG A 94 7.60 -3.16 19.99
N GLY A 95 7.46 -4.45 19.65
CA GLY A 95 6.18 -5.15 19.55
C GLY A 95 5.45 -4.87 18.24
#